data_AF-A0A2M3ZZ41-F1
#
_entry.id   AF-A0A2M3ZZ41-F1
#
_cell.length_a   1.000
_cell.length_b   1.000
_cell.length_c   1.000
_cell.angle_alpha   90.00
_cell.angle_beta   90.00
_cell.angle_gamma   90.00
#
_symmetry.space_group_name_H-M   'P 1'
#
loop_
_entity.id
_entity.type
_entity.pdbx_description
1 polymer ?
#
loop_
_entity_poly.entity_id
_entity_poly.type
_entity_poly.pdbx_seq_one_letter_code
_entity_poly.pdbx_strand_id
1 'polypeptide(L)'
;GVMLLLVVLLAGRASSADDEVLEENTLGGCGVSHGALHNTAKGWQYTPCHSEKNGACFVPEHEKRYQALVKACEAEQSNRSALIRQYRADFPSYSSDVIVSLSQLNVTLRTQHDRLESMVQDHHYALLNTTEYAVQLVRDIVLTSLEANRTDQALRHYAALLEPELKQLVQESYGAQRTVRIGTAGRKVALLLQFVRALPDANERAAVYRQLEELLQIDGQDERYPGVLFTDDAAKYGAGTEPEYKPNPERYPKRALERWQRQLDGGFFAELSQFAADHPDYYERIERELLHPVAERWSVETWPRLVAYPNALPRLEQRVRAFRLLLDTAQKQQQQQLNDQQLMLLAGEMLKVERELTVQGGEQQQQQQLTELREMFPQRSYDRSYRTYAELFALYKP
;
A
#
# COMPACT_ATOMS: atom_id res chain seq x y z
N GLY A 1 -30.73 -16.57 1.16
CA GLY A 1 -29.49 -17.37 1.20
C GLY A 1 -28.98 -17.73 2.60
N VAL A 2 -29.80 -17.66 3.66
CA VAL A 2 -29.41 -18.01 5.04
C VAL A 2 -29.90 -19.41 5.46
N MET A 3 -30.88 -19.96 4.73
CA MET A 3 -31.41 -21.32 4.91
C MET A 3 -30.41 -22.45 4.60
N LEU A 4 -29.34 -22.17 3.83
CA LEU A 4 -28.34 -23.20 3.48
C LEU A 4 -27.28 -23.42 4.57
N LEU A 5 -27.04 -22.44 5.44
CA LEU A 5 -25.98 -22.50 6.47
C LEU A 5 -26.43 -23.25 7.75
N LEU A 6 -27.72 -23.24 8.06
CA LEU A 6 -28.27 -23.98 9.21
C LEU A 6 -28.37 -25.50 8.96
N VAL A 7 -28.51 -25.93 7.70
CA VAL A 7 -28.50 -27.35 7.34
C VAL A 7 -27.10 -27.96 7.51
N VAL A 8 -26.04 -27.16 7.30
CA VAL A 8 -24.65 -27.62 7.46
C VAL A 8 -24.24 -27.74 8.93
N LEU A 9 -24.76 -26.88 9.81
CA LEU A 9 -24.45 -26.93 11.25
C LEU A 9 -25.21 -28.03 12.01
N LEU A 10 -26.39 -28.45 11.52
CA LEU A 10 -27.10 -29.62 12.05
C LEU A 10 -26.58 -30.95 11.47
N ALA A 11 -25.97 -30.94 10.29
CA ALA A 11 -25.22 -32.09 9.77
C ALA A 11 -23.87 -32.30 10.51
N GLY A 12 -23.26 -31.22 11.05
CA GLY A 12 -21.98 -31.27 11.76
C GLY A 12 -22.00 -31.79 13.20
N ARG A 13 -23.17 -32.18 13.74
CA ARG A 13 -23.28 -32.84 15.06
C ARG A 13 -23.82 -34.27 14.99
N ALA A 14 -24.10 -34.79 13.79
CA ALA A 14 -24.38 -36.20 13.56
C ALA A 14 -23.11 -37.01 13.23
N SER A 15 -21.92 -36.40 13.27
CA SER A 15 -20.64 -37.02 12.91
C SER A 15 -19.84 -37.61 14.08
N SER A 16 -20.51 -38.08 15.14
CA SER A 16 -19.82 -38.79 16.24
C SER A 16 -20.58 -39.98 16.83
N ALA A 17 -21.60 -40.48 16.12
CA ALA A 17 -22.21 -41.76 16.42
C ALA A 17 -22.00 -42.65 15.19
N ASP A 18 -20.84 -43.31 15.16
CA ASP A 18 -20.56 -44.53 14.42
C ASP A 18 -21.29 -44.65 13.08
N ASP A 19 -20.80 -43.88 12.10
CA ASP A 19 -20.77 -44.31 10.69
C ASP A 19 -19.83 -45.52 10.58
N GLU A 20 -20.17 -46.61 11.27
CA GLU A 20 -19.98 -47.94 10.70
C GLU A 20 -21.15 -48.10 9.73
N VAL A 21 -20.92 -47.49 8.56
CA VAL A 21 -21.47 -47.96 7.29
C VAL A 21 -21.64 -49.47 7.42
N LEU A 22 -22.85 -49.93 7.11
CA LEU A 22 -23.21 -51.33 6.85
C LEU A 22 -22.31 -51.86 5.71
N GLU A 23 -21.02 -51.98 5.98
CA GLU A 23 -20.04 -52.61 5.13
C GLU A 23 -20.39 -54.09 5.12
N GLU A 24 -20.35 -54.60 3.91
CA GLU A 24 -20.90 -55.84 3.41
C GLU A 24 -20.11 -57.07 3.91
N ASN A 25 -19.64 -57.04 5.15
CA ASN A 25 -18.83 -58.08 5.80
C ASN A 25 -19.43 -58.60 7.13
N THR A 26 -20.56 -58.06 7.60
CA THR A 26 -21.30 -58.63 8.73
C THR A 26 -22.45 -59.53 8.25
N LEU A 27 -22.14 -60.59 7.50
CA LEU A 27 -22.99 -61.79 7.46
C LEU A 27 -22.85 -62.56 8.80
N GLY A 28 -23.03 -61.85 9.91
CA GLY A 28 -22.91 -62.35 11.27
C GLY A 28 -24.28 -62.76 11.79
N GLY A 29 -24.72 -63.97 11.44
CA GLY A 29 -25.97 -64.54 11.96
C GLY A 29 -25.96 -64.80 13.48
N CYS A 30 -24.82 -64.61 14.15
CA CYS A 30 -24.56 -65.08 15.51
C CYS A 30 -23.61 -64.20 16.36
N GLY A 31 -23.21 -63.01 15.89
CA GLY A 31 -22.26 -62.15 16.62
C GLY A 31 -20.80 -62.64 16.66
N VAL A 32 -20.47 -63.70 15.92
CA VAL A 32 -19.10 -64.19 15.73
C VAL A 32 -18.53 -63.69 14.40
N SER A 33 -17.31 -63.17 14.43
CA SER A 33 -16.62 -62.73 13.21
C SER A 33 -16.37 -63.91 12.26
N HIS A 34 -16.35 -63.63 10.95
CA HIS A 34 -16.02 -64.63 9.93
C HIS A 34 -14.68 -65.34 10.22
N GLY A 35 -13.70 -64.62 10.78
CA GLY A 35 -12.43 -65.18 11.22
C GLY A 35 -12.56 -66.21 12.35
N ALA A 36 -13.47 -66.00 13.31
CA ALA A 36 -13.74 -66.96 14.38
C ALA A 36 -14.40 -68.25 13.85
N LEU A 37 -15.34 -68.12 12.91
CA LEU A 37 -15.96 -69.26 12.22
C LEU A 37 -14.94 -70.04 11.39
N HIS A 38 -14.12 -69.33 10.60
CA HIS A 38 -13.07 -69.92 9.79
C HIS A 38 -12.02 -70.65 10.65
N ASN A 39 -11.59 -70.08 11.77
CA ASN A 39 -10.64 -70.72 12.68
C ASN A 39 -11.25 -71.96 13.36
N THR A 40 -12.54 -71.93 13.68
CA THR A 40 -13.26 -73.09 14.23
C THR A 40 -13.34 -74.21 13.19
N ALA A 41 -13.70 -73.89 11.95
CA ALA A 41 -13.75 -74.84 10.83
C ALA A 41 -12.37 -75.41 10.48
N LYS A 42 -11.31 -74.59 10.47
CA LYS A 42 -9.92 -75.08 10.34
C LYS A 42 -9.55 -76.03 11.48
N GLY A 43 -9.95 -75.70 12.71
CA GLY A 43 -9.76 -76.59 13.86
C GLY A 43 -10.40 -77.96 13.66
N TRP A 44 -11.55 -78.04 12.98
CA TRP A 44 -12.21 -79.31 12.64
C TRP A 44 -11.48 -80.10 11.55
N GLN A 45 -10.88 -79.40 10.58
CA GLN A 45 -10.19 -80.03 9.45
C GLN A 45 -8.85 -80.67 9.83
N TYR A 46 -8.15 -80.15 10.85
CA TYR A 46 -6.79 -80.56 11.21
C TYR A 46 -6.66 -81.31 12.54
N THR A 47 -7.77 -81.65 13.20
CA THR A 47 -7.71 -82.47 14.42
C THR A 47 -7.64 -83.96 14.03
N PRO A 48 -6.58 -84.70 14.42
CA PRO A 48 -6.44 -86.10 14.06
C PRO A 48 -7.56 -86.93 14.71
N CYS A 49 -8.19 -87.78 13.91
CA CYS A 49 -9.28 -88.63 14.32
C CYS A 49 -8.80 -90.07 14.51
N HIS A 50 -9.16 -90.68 15.65
CA HIS A 50 -9.12 -92.13 15.82
C HIS A 50 -10.55 -92.65 15.79
N SER A 51 -10.90 -93.36 14.71
CA SER A 51 -12.21 -94.01 14.56
C SER A 51 -12.02 -95.51 14.78
N GLU A 52 -12.49 -96.03 15.92
CA GLU A 52 -12.47 -97.47 16.17
C GLU A 52 -13.74 -98.19 15.67
N LYS A 53 -14.82 -97.48 15.32
CA LYS A 53 -16.04 -98.09 14.75
C LYS A 53 -16.80 -97.14 13.81
N ASN A 54 -17.04 -97.60 12.59
CA ASN A 54 -18.02 -97.07 11.62
C ASN A 54 -17.88 -95.61 11.17
N GLY A 55 -16.72 -95.26 10.61
CA GLY A 55 -16.62 -94.34 9.46
C GLY A 55 -17.00 -92.86 9.65
N ALA A 56 -17.47 -92.43 10.82
CA ALA A 56 -17.67 -91.03 11.15
C ALA A 56 -16.67 -90.59 12.22
N CYS A 57 -15.81 -89.62 11.88
CA CYS A 57 -14.87 -89.02 12.82
C CYS A 57 -15.60 -88.10 13.79
N PHE A 58 -15.90 -88.61 14.98
CA PHE A 58 -16.50 -87.83 16.05
C PHE A 58 -15.43 -87.44 17.07
N VAL A 59 -15.11 -86.14 17.14
CA VAL A 59 -14.19 -85.59 18.14
C VAL A 59 -15.03 -84.85 19.19
N PRO A 60 -15.09 -85.32 20.45
CA PRO A 60 -15.90 -84.70 21.51
C PRO A 60 -15.62 -83.19 21.72
N GLU A 61 -14.38 -82.76 21.49
CA GLU A 61 -13.98 -81.36 21.54
C GLU A 61 -14.63 -80.50 20.44
N HIS A 62 -15.02 -81.07 19.29
CA HIS A 62 -15.78 -80.35 18.26
C HIS A 62 -17.23 -80.15 18.66
N GLU A 63 -17.85 -81.15 19.28
CA GLU A 63 -19.21 -81.05 19.81
C GLU A 63 -19.30 -79.97 20.91
N LYS A 64 -18.34 -79.93 21.84
CA LYS A 64 -18.27 -78.87 22.87
C LYS A 64 -18.14 -77.47 22.26
N ARG A 65 -17.33 -77.32 21.20
CA ARG A 65 -17.13 -76.03 20.52
C ARG A 65 -18.37 -75.61 19.73
N TYR A 66 -19.05 -76.55 19.09
CA TYR A 66 -20.31 -76.29 18.40
C TYR A 66 -21.40 -75.84 19.39
N GLN A 67 -21.54 -76.53 20.53
CA GLN A 67 -22.50 -76.14 21.58
C GLN A 67 -22.17 -74.76 22.18
N ALA A 68 -20.89 -74.42 22.34
CA ALA A 68 -20.48 -73.08 22.78
C ALA A 68 -20.85 -71.99 21.76
N LEU A 69 -20.69 -72.28 20.46
CA LEU A 69 -21.09 -71.37 19.38
C LEU A 69 -22.60 -71.14 19.37
N VAL A 70 -23.40 -72.20 19.48
CA VAL A 70 -24.87 -72.11 19.53
C VAL A 70 -25.32 -71.26 20.72
N LYS A 71 -24.75 -71.47 21.91
CA LYS A 71 -25.05 -70.64 23.10
C LYS A 71 -24.67 -69.18 22.91
N ALA A 72 -23.54 -68.89 22.25
CA ALA A 72 -23.15 -67.53 21.93
C ALA A 72 -24.11 -66.86 20.94
N CYS A 73 -24.56 -67.59 19.90
CA CYS A 73 -25.58 -67.12 18.96
C CYS A 73 -26.89 -66.76 19.69
N GLU A 74 -27.37 -67.63 20.57
CA GLU A 74 -28.62 -67.44 21.32
C GLU A 74 -28.53 -66.22 22.26
N ALA A 75 -27.39 -66.07 22.95
CA ALA A 75 -27.16 -64.93 23.83
C ALA A 75 -27.15 -63.60 23.05
N GLU A 76 -26.49 -63.56 21.90
CA GLU A 76 -26.41 -62.36 21.07
C GLU A 76 -27.77 -62.02 20.43
N GLN A 77 -28.50 -63.03 19.95
CA GLN A 77 -29.84 -62.84 19.42
C GLN A 77 -30.80 -62.30 20.49
N SER A 78 -30.68 -62.80 21.74
CA SER A 78 -31.43 -62.29 22.88
C SER A 78 -31.06 -60.83 23.20
N ASN A 79 -29.78 -60.51 23.23
CA ASN A 79 -29.27 -59.16 23.50
C ASN A 79 -29.76 -58.16 22.43
N ARG A 80 -29.62 -58.52 21.15
CA ARG A 80 -30.11 -57.71 20.03
C ARG A 80 -31.63 -57.54 20.07
N SER A 81 -32.36 -58.59 20.44
CA SER A 81 -33.82 -58.51 20.60
C SER A 81 -34.21 -57.61 21.77
N ALA A 82 -33.47 -57.63 22.87
CA ALA A 82 -33.67 -56.75 24.02
C ALA A 82 -33.39 -55.28 23.64
N LEU A 83 -32.28 -55.02 22.95
CA LEU A 83 -31.90 -53.68 22.48
C LEU A 83 -32.95 -53.10 21.52
N ILE A 84 -33.45 -53.90 20.57
CA ILE A 84 -34.53 -53.48 19.66
C ILE A 84 -35.83 -53.19 20.43
N ARG A 85 -36.16 -53.97 21.46
CA ARG A 85 -37.35 -53.72 22.30
C ARG A 85 -37.19 -52.44 23.12
N GLN A 86 -36.02 -52.19 23.69
CA GLN A 86 -35.71 -50.96 24.40
C GLN A 86 -35.80 -49.76 23.46
N TYR A 87 -35.17 -49.84 22.29
CA TYR A 87 -35.24 -48.78 21.28
C TYR A 87 -36.69 -48.48 20.85
N ARG A 88 -37.52 -49.52 20.67
CA ARG A 88 -38.96 -49.36 20.36
C ARG A 88 -39.75 -48.78 21.53
N ALA A 89 -39.36 -49.04 22.78
CA ALA A 89 -39.98 -48.47 23.97
C ALA A 89 -39.62 -46.99 24.16
N ASP A 90 -38.39 -46.61 23.81
CA ASP A 90 -37.86 -45.25 23.97
C ASP A 90 -38.18 -44.34 22.76
N PHE A 91 -38.47 -44.91 21.58
CA PHE A 91 -38.79 -44.15 20.36
C PHE A 91 -39.96 -43.16 20.54
N PRO A 92 -41.08 -43.51 21.21
CA PRO A 92 -42.16 -42.56 21.48
C PRO A 92 -41.71 -41.34 22.28
N SER A 93 -40.85 -41.48 23.30
CA SER A 93 -40.37 -40.33 24.07
C SER A 93 -39.47 -39.42 23.24
N TYR A 94 -38.54 -39.97 22.46
CA TYR A 94 -37.72 -39.15 21.56
C TYR A 94 -38.56 -38.40 20.53
N SER A 95 -39.57 -39.06 19.95
CA SER A 95 -40.48 -38.42 19.01
C SER A 95 -41.30 -37.29 19.67
N SER A 96 -41.72 -37.49 20.92
CA SER A 96 -42.43 -36.48 21.71
C SER A 96 -41.53 -35.28 22.03
N ASP A 97 -40.29 -35.51 22.44
CA ASP A 97 -39.35 -34.43 22.79
C ASP A 97 -39.01 -33.55 21.58
N VAL A 98 -38.87 -34.16 20.40
CA VAL A 98 -38.67 -33.43 19.13
C VAL A 98 -39.91 -32.60 18.80
N ILE A 99 -41.11 -33.15 18.95
CA ILE A 99 -42.37 -32.42 18.71
C ILE A 99 -42.52 -31.25 19.71
N VAL A 100 -42.22 -31.46 20.99
CA VAL A 100 -42.26 -30.41 22.01
C VAL A 100 -41.26 -29.30 21.67
N SER A 101 -40.02 -29.66 21.34
CA SER A 101 -38.97 -28.69 20.98
C SER A 101 -39.34 -27.88 19.73
N LEU A 102 -39.88 -28.54 18.70
CA LEU A 102 -40.40 -27.89 17.49
C LEU A 102 -41.59 -26.97 17.78
N SER A 103 -42.49 -27.38 18.66
CA SER A 103 -43.64 -26.58 19.06
C SER A 103 -43.22 -25.33 19.83
N GLN A 104 -42.25 -25.45 20.74
CA GLN A 104 -41.67 -24.33 21.48
C GLN A 104 -40.99 -23.35 20.53
N LEU A 105 -40.16 -23.84 19.60
CA LEU A 105 -39.52 -23.00 18.59
C LEU A 105 -40.55 -22.28 17.71
N ASN A 106 -41.60 -22.97 17.27
CA ASN A 106 -42.67 -22.39 16.46
C ASN A 106 -43.47 -21.34 17.24
N VAL A 107 -43.72 -21.57 18.53
CA VAL A 107 -44.38 -20.58 19.41
C VAL A 107 -43.47 -19.37 19.61
N THR A 108 -42.18 -19.56 19.88
CA THR A 108 -41.22 -18.46 20.02
C THR A 108 -41.11 -17.67 18.72
N LEU A 109 -41.02 -18.33 17.57
CA LEU A 109 -41.02 -17.66 16.28
C LEU A 109 -42.33 -16.90 16.05
N ARG A 110 -43.51 -17.48 16.28
CA ARG A 110 -44.79 -16.77 16.08
C ARG A 110 -45.01 -15.59 17.03
N THR A 111 -44.55 -15.71 18.28
CA THR A 111 -44.82 -14.69 19.31
C THR A 111 -43.75 -13.62 19.39
N GLN A 112 -42.53 -13.92 18.93
CA GLN A 112 -41.38 -13.04 19.05
C GLN A 112 -40.70 -12.76 17.70
N HIS A 113 -41.34 -13.09 16.57
CA HIS A 113 -40.78 -12.85 15.22
C HIS A 113 -40.31 -11.41 15.07
N ASP A 114 -41.23 -10.46 15.23
CA ASP A 114 -41.00 -9.04 15.02
C ASP A 114 -39.93 -8.50 15.98
N ARG A 115 -39.88 -9.03 17.21
CA ARG A 115 -38.86 -8.67 18.21
C ARG A 115 -37.47 -9.20 17.85
N LEU A 116 -37.37 -10.43 17.36
CA LEU A 116 -36.11 -11.01 16.90
C LEU A 116 -35.62 -10.33 15.63
N GLU A 117 -36.53 -10.02 14.70
CA GLU A 117 -36.22 -9.27 13.49
C GLU A 117 -35.74 -7.86 13.83
N SER A 118 -36.43 -7.14 14.72
CA SER A 118 -35.99 -5.83 15.23
C SER A 118 -34.61 -5.92 15.90
N MET A 119 -34.37 -6.93 16.73
CA MET A 119 -33.07 -7.09 17.41
C MET A 119 -31.93 -7.38 16.43
N VAL A 120 -32.18 -8.19 15.41
CA VAL A 120 -31.21 -8.46 14.34
C VAL A 120 -30.96 -7.20 13.52
N GLN A 121 -32.01 -6.44 13.18
CA GLN A 121 -31.86 -5.16 12.49
C GLN A 121 -31.08 -4.15 13.35
N ASP A 122 -31.39 -4.02 14.64
CA ASP A 122 -30.69 -3.13 15.57
C ASP A 122 -29.21 -3.51 15.71
N HIS A 123 -28.91 -4.80 15.87
CA HIS A 123 -27.52 -5.28 15.90
C HIS A 123 -26.83 -5.10 14.55
N HIS A 124 -27.53 -5.30 13.44
CA HIS A 124 -26.99 -5.07 12.11
C HIS A 124 -26.65 -3.59 11.90
N TYR A 125 -27.54 -2.66 12.26
CA TYR A 125 -27.27 -1.21 12.22
C TYR A 125 -26.15 -0.80 13.18
N ALA A 126 -26.11 -1.34 14.40
CA ALA A 126 -25.04 -1.06 15.34
C ALA A 126 -23.68 -1.56 14.83
N LEU A 127 -23.63 -2.76 14.23
CA LEU A 127 -22.42 -3.30 13.61
C LEU A 127 -22.01 -2.46 12.41
N LEU A 128 -22.93 -2.11 11.51
CA LEU A 128 -22.64 -1.24 10.37
C LEU A 128 -22.10 0.11 10.83
N ASN A 129 -22.80 0.81 11.73
CA ASN A 129 -22.36 2.12 12.24
C ASN A 129 -21.01 2.05 12.96
N THR A 130 -20.75 0.99 13.74
CA THR A 130 -19.45 0.84 14.42
C THR A 130 -18.32 0.51 13.45
N THR A 131 -18.60 -0.29 12.40
CA THR A 131 -17.63 -0.53 11.33
C THR A 131 -17.36 0.71 10.49
N GLU A 132 -18.40 1.48 10.12
CA GLU A 132 -18.26 2.74 9.40
C GLU A 132 -17.47 3.77 10.21
N TYR A 133 -17.80 3.92 11.50
CA TYR A 133 -17.05 4.80 12.40
C TYR A 133 -15.59 4.36 12.57
N ALA A 134 -15.33 3.05 12.69
CA ALA A 134 -13.97 2.53 12.78
C ALA A 134 -13.17 2.82 11.49
N VAL A 135 -13.79 2.64 10.32
CA VAL A 135 -13.16 2.98 9.03
C VAL A 135 -12.88 4.48 8.95
N GLN A 136 -13.83 5.34 9.32
CA GLN A 136 -13.64 6.79 9.37
C GLN A 136 -12.51 7.19 10.32
N LEU A 137 -12.46 6.60 11.52
CA LEU A 137 -11.40 6.88 12.48
C LEU A 137 -10.01 6.48 11.95
N VAL A 138 -9.90 5.31 11.29
CA VAL A 138 -8.63 4.90 10.67
C VAL A 138 -8.25 5.86 9.54
N ARG A 139 -9.21 6.33 8.73
CA ARG A 139 -8.99 7.36 7.71
C ARG A 139 -8.47 8.67 8.33
N ASP A 140 -9.09 9.16 9.41
CA ASP A 140 -8.64 10.36 10.13
C ASP A 140 -7.23 10.22 10.70
N ILE A 141 -6.88 9.03 11.21
CA ILE A 141 -5.53 8.73 11.70
C ILE A 141 -4.52 8.75 10.57
N VAL A 142 -4.85 8.20 9.39
CA VAL A 142 -4.01 8.28 8.19
C VAL A 142 -3.77 9.75 7.83
N LEU A 143 -4.83 10.55 7.72
CA LEU A 143 -4.71 11.97 7.35
C LEU A 143 -3.88 12.76 8.37
N THR A 144 -4.16 12.59 9.65
CA THR A 144 -3.40 13.26 10.72
C THR A 144 -1.92 12.85 10.70
N SER A 145 -1.64 11.57 10.44
CA SER A 145 -0.27 11.06 10.33
C SER A 145 0.46 11.65 9.11
N LEU A 146 -0.24 11.82 7.99
CA LEU A 146 0.29 12.47 6.79
C LEU A 146 0.61 13.94 7.05
N GLU A 147 -0.31 14.67 7.66
CA GLU A 147 -0.10 16.08 8.03
C GLU A 147 1.08 16.26 8.99
N ALA A 148 1.28 15.30 9.89
CA ALA A 148 2.40 15.25 10.82
C ALA A 148 3.72 14.77 10.18
N ASN A 149 3.77 14.50 8.86
CA ASN A 149 4.91 13.94 8.14
C ASN A 149 5.40 12.59 8.73
N ARG A 150 4.47 11.73 9.16
CA ARG A 150 4.74 10.38 9.67
C ARG A 150 4.31 9.35 8.66
N THR A 151 5.01 9.30 7.53
CA THR A 151 4.68 8.42 6.40
C THR A 151 4.58 6.95 6.80
N ASP A 152 5.48 6.46 7.67
CA ASP A 152 5.44 5.07 8.14
C ASP A 152 4.17 4.73 8.94
N GLN A 153 3.70 5.67 9.77
CA GLN A 153 2.47 5.48 10.55
C GLN A 153 1.26 5.53 9.61
N ALA A 154 1.24 6.48 8.67
CA ALA A 154 0.20 6.57 7.65
C ALA A 154 0.09 5.27 6.83
N LEU A 155 1.22 4.68 6.40
CA LEU A 155 1.22 3.43 5.63
C LEU A 155 0.66 2.24 6.41
N ARG A 156 1.02 2.12 7.71
CA ARG A 156 0.50 1.05 8.57
C ARG A 156 -1.02 1.13 8.71
N HIS A 157 -1.55 2.33 8.92
CA HIS A 157 -2.99 2.53 9.06
C HIS A 157 -3.72 2.42 7.72
N TYR A 158 -3.09 2.84 6.63
CA TYR A 158 -3.62 2.68 5.28
C TYR A 158 -3.77 1.21 4.91
N ALA A 159 -2.78 0.36 5.22
CA ALA A 159 -2.85 -1.08 4.99
C ALA A 159 -3.97 -1.78 5.79
N ALA A 160 -4.50 -1.14 6.85
CA ALA A 160 -5.63 -1.64 7.62
C ALA A 160 -7.00 -1.25 7.04
N LEU A 161 -7.05 -0.37 6.02
CA LEU A 161 -8.29 0.00 5.34
C LEU A 161 -8.65 -1.07 4.29
N LEU A 162 -9.85 -1.62 4.40
CA LEU A 162 -10.38 -2.64 3.47
C LEU A 162 -10.62 -2.08 2.06
N GLU A 163 -10.98 -0.80 1.94
CA GLU A 163 -11.19 -0.09 0.68
C GLU A 163 -10.55 1.30 0.73
N PRO A 164 -9.31 1.44 0.23
CA PRO A 164 -8.63 2.71 0.26
C PRO A 164 -9.06 3.62 -0.90
N GLU A 165 -10.03 4.50 -0.67
CA GLU A 165 -10.28 5.62 -1.59
C GLU A 165 -9.31 6.77 -1.32
N LEU A 166 -8.08 6.66 -1.83
CA LEU A 166 -7.08 7.71 -1.65
C LEU A 166 -7.55 9.06 -2.23
N LYS A 167 -8.36 9.03 -3.30
CA LYS A 167 -9.01 10.23 -3.85
C LYS A 167 -9.87 10.95 -2.79
N GLN A 168 -10.68 10.23 -2.02
CA GLN A 168 -11.50 10.80 -0.95
C GLN A 168 -10.64 11.34 0.19
N LEU A 169 -9.68 10.55 0.67
CA LEU A 169 -8.74 10.96 1.72
C LEU A 169 -8.04 12.28 1.35
N VAL A 170 -7.62 12.39 0.09
CA VAL A 170 -6.96 13.60 -0.40
C VAL A 170 -7.95 14.77 -0.53
N GLN A 171 -9.14 14.54 -1.09
CA GLN A 171 -10.20 15.55 -1.17
C GLN A 171 -10.65 16.06 0.20
N GLU A 172 -10.74 15.19 1.21
CA GLU A 172 -11.07 15.54 2.60
C GLU A 172 -9.97 16.40 3.23
N SER A 173 -8.69 16.02 3.05
CA SER A 173 -7.54 16.81 3.50
C SER A 173 -7.50 18.22 2.88
N TYR A 174 -7.89 18.38 1.61
CA TYR A 174 -7.97 19.70 0.96
C TYR A 174 -9.25 20.46 1.30
N GLY A 175 -10.39 19.78 1.36
CA GLY A 175 -11.72 20.36 1.57
C GLY A 175 -11.87 21.02 2.94
N ALA A 176 -11.24 20.45 3.97
CA ALA A 176 -11.26 20.99 5.34
C ALA A 176 -10.58 22.37 5.49
N GLN A 177 -9.84 22.85 4.48
CA GLN A 177 -8.95 24.00 4.60
C GLN A 177 -9.09 25.08 3.53
N ARG A 178 -10.19 25.09 2.77
CA ARG A 178 -10.54 26.25 1.91
C ARG A 178 -10.63 27.58 2.69
N THR A 179 -10.60 27.52 4.02
CA THR A 179 -10.58 28.65 4.97
C THR A 179 -9.19 29.04 5.51
N VAL A 180 -8.13 28.25 5.29
CA VAL A 180 -6.80 28.48 5.90
C VAL A 180 -5.73 28.67 4.81
N ARG A 181 -5.25 29.92 4.69
CA ARG A 181 -4.05 30.40 3.96
C ARG A 181 -3.54 29.57 2.77
N ILE A 182 -3.52 30.22 1.60
CA ILE A 182 -3.03 29.82 0.25
C ILE A 182 -1.61 29.17 0.20
N GLY A 183 -0.87 29.08 1.32
CA GLY A 183 0.47 28.48 1.40
C GLY A 183 0.55 27.06 1.99
N THR A 184 -0.47 26.55 2.69
CA THR A 184 -0.42 25.23 3.33
C THR A 184 -0.81 24.07 2.41
N ALA A 185 -1.59 24.36 1.36
CA ALA A 185 -2.06 23.36 0.40
C ALA A 185 -0.88 22.63 -0.29
N GLY A 186 0.11 23.36 -0.80
CA GLY A 186 1.25 22.76 -1.51
C GLY A 186 2.06 21.78 -0.66
N ARG A 187 2.22 22.07 0.64
CA ARG A 187 2.97 21.20 1.56
C ARG A 187 2.24 19.88 1.78
N LYS A 188 0.91 19.93 1.90
CA LYS A 188 0.08 18.72 2.01
C LYS A 188 0.15 17.89 0.74
N VAL A 189 0.10 18.51 -0.44
CA VAL A 189 0.28 17.79 -1.72
C VAL A 189 1.62 17.07 -1.74
N ALA A 190 2.69 17.74 -1.33
CA ALA A 190 4.02 17.14 -1.29
C ALA A 190 4.11 15.97 -0.30
N LEU A 191 3.49 16.08 0.88
CA LEU A 191 3.41 14.98 1.86
C LEU A 191 2.61 13.79 1.33
N LEU A 192 1.54 14.06 0.56
CA LEU A 192 0.77 13.03 -0.13
C LEU A 192 1.61 12.36 -1.21
N LEU A 193 2.32 13.11 -2.06
CA LEU A 193 3.23 12.54 -3.05
C LEU A 193 4.31 11.68 -2.38
N GLN A 194 4.88 12.14 -1.26
CA GLN A 194 5.82 11.35 -0.46
C GLN A 194 5.21 10.05 0.07
N PHE A 195 3.96 10.07 0.52
CA PHE A 195 3.24 8.87 0.93
C PHE A 195 3.02 7.90 -0.23
N VAL A 196 2.57 8.40 -1.38
CA VAL A 196 2.34 7.58 -2.57
C VAL A 196 3.64 6.93 -3.06
N ARG A 197 4.77 7.65 -3.04
CA ARG A 197 6.08 7.06 -3.33
C ARG A 197 6.42 5.87 -2.43
N ALA A 198 5.96 5.89 -1.19
CA ALA A 198 6.28 4.89 -0.17
C ALA A 198 5.29 3.71 -0.14
N LEU A 199 4.21 3.74 -0.93
CA LEU A 199 3.31 2.59 -1.08
C LEU A 199 4.08 1.39 -1.66
N PRO A 200 3.82 0.15 -1.20
CA PRO A 200 4.57 -1.02 -1.63
C PRO A 200 4.22 -1.47 -3.06
N ASP A 201 2.92 -1.44 -3.42
CA ASP A 201 2.43 -1.99 -4.70
C ASP A 201 2.57 -0.99 -5.86
N ALA A 202 3.13 -1.45 -6.98
CA ALA A 202 3.40 -0.58 -8.13
C ALA A 202 2.12 -0.19 -8.90
N ASN A 203 1.14 -1.08 -8.97
CA ASN A 203 -0.11 -0.82 -9.68
C ASN A 203 -0.98 0.16 -8.89
N GLU A 204 -1.03 -0.01 -7.56
CA GLU A 204 -1.68 0.91 -6.63
C GLU A 204 -1.04 2.31 -6.71
N ARG A 205 0.30 2.39 -6.68
CA ARG A 205 1.01 3.67 -6.87
C ARG A 205 0.60 4.37 -8.17
N ALA A 206 0.60 3.66 -9.29
CA ALA A 206 0.25 4.25 -10.58
C ALA A 206 -1.23 4.68 -10.66
N ALA A 207 -2.14 3.86 -10.13
CA ALA A 207 -3.56 4.20 -10.04
C ALA A 207 -3.78 5.47 -9.22
N VAL A 208 -3.03 5.60 -8.12
CA VAL A 208 -3.05 6.78 -7.27
C VAL A 208 -2.47 8.00 -7.97
N TYR A 209 -1.33 7.89 -8.68
CA TYR A 209 -0.78 9.03 -9.42
C TYR A 209 -1.76 9.55 -10.49
N ARG A 210 -2.49 8.66 -11.17
CA ARG A 210 -3.58 9.05 -12.08
C ARG A 210 -4.65 9.88 -11.38
N GLN A 211 -5.06 9.49 -10.17
CA GLN A 211 -6.04 10.23 -9.38
C GLN A 211 -5.50 11.58 -8.89
N LEU A 212 -4.22 11.63 -8.48
CA LEU A 212 -3.56 12.86 -8.04
C LEU A 212 -3.44 13.91 -9.16
N GLU A 213 -3.36 13.48 -10.43
CA GLU A 213 -3.30 14.40 -11.56
C GLU A 213 -4.52 15.33 -11.64
N GLU A 214 -5.72 14.83 -11.35
CA GLU A 214 -6.95 15.63 -11.30
C GLU A 214 -6.92 16.60 -10.11
N LEU A 215 -6.40 16.13 -8.97
CA LEU A 215 -6.36 16.88 -7.71
C LEU A 215 -5.36 18.04 -7.76
N LEU A 216 -4.23 17.85 -8.45
CA LEU A 216 -3.25 18.91 -8.69
C LEU A 216 -3.83 20.10 -9.47
N GLN A 217 -4.87 19.87 -10.28
CA GLN A 217 -5.54 20.94 -11.01
C GLN A 217 -6.42 21.81 -10.11
N ILE A 218 -6.81 21.29 -8.94
CA ILE A 218 -7.60 22.02 -7.95
C ILE A 218 -6.68 23.04 -7.28
N ASP A 219 -7.16 24.27 -7.15
CA ASP A 219 -6.44 25.38 -6.50
C ASP A 219 -5.04 25.69 -7.09
N GLY A 220 -4.79 25.29 -8.34
CA GLY A 220 -3.59 25.63 -9.10
C GLY A 220 -2.29 25.03 -8.57
N GLN A 221 -2.33 23.83 -7.98
CA GLN A 221 -1.13 23.14 -7.49
C GLN A 221 -0.24 22.63 -8.63
N ASP A 222 -0.81 22.48 -9.83
CA ASP A 222 -0.10 22.17 -11.08
C ASP A 222 0.85 23.29 -11.52
N GLU A 223 0.64 24.52 -11.07
CA GLU A 223 1.55 25.66 -11.32
C GLU A 223 2.59 25.87 -10.21
N ARG A 224 2.64 24.99 -9.20
CA ARG A 224 3.51 25.12 -8.03
C ARG A 224 4.47 23.93 -7.92
N TYR A 225 5.34 23.95 -6.91
CA TYR A 225 6.31 22.86 -6.70
C TYR A 225 5.72 21.44 -6.65
N PRO A 226 4.48 21.18 -6.18
CA PRO A 226 3.93 19.84 -6.24
C PRO A 226 3.80 19.30 -7.67
N GLY A 227 3.53 20.16 -8.65
CA GLY A 227 3.52 19.77 -10.06
C GLY A 227 4.87 19.26 -10.56
N VAL A 228 5.98 19.82 -10.05
CA VAL A 228 7.34 19.37 -10.37
C VAL A 228 7.64 18.02 -9.74
N LEU A 229 7.32 17.86 -8.44
CA LEU A 229 7.49 16.58 -7.74
C LEU A 229 6.69 15.47 -8.44
N PHE A 230 5.45 15.78 -8.80
CA PHE A 230 4.55 14.85 -9.47
C PHE A 230 5.09 14.33 -10.81
N THR A 231 5.60 15.19 -11.69
CA THR A 231 6.11 14.76 -13.00
C THR A 231 7.16 13.65 -12.85
N ASP A 232 8.16 13.91 -12.02
CA ASP A 232 9.32 13.03 -11.87
C ASP A 232 8.93 11.72 -11.16
N ASP A 233 8.11 11.83 -10.12
CA ASP A 233 7.58 10.68 -9.40
C ASP A 233 6.71 9.80 -10.31
N ALA A 234 5.74 10.37 -11.00
CA ALA A 234 4.81 9.64 -11.85
C ALA A 234 5.51 9.04 -13.08
N ALA A 235 6.50 9.71 -13.66
CA ALA A 235 7.31 9.14 -14.74
C ALA A 235 8.11 7.92 -14.26
N LYS A 236 8.71 7.99 -13.07
CA LYS A 236 9.51 6.90 -12.51
C LYS A 236 8.67 5.69 -12.11
N TYR A 237 7.55 5.92 -11.41
CA TYR A 237 6.73 4.85 -10.84
C TYR A 237 5.59 4.39 -11.76
N GLY A 238 5.25 5.16 -12.79
CA GLY A 238 4.24 4.80 -13.81
C GLY A 238 4.78 3.99 -15.00
N ALA A 239 6.11 3.89 -15.16
CA ALA A 239 6.77 3.19 -16.26
C ALA A 239 6.59 1.65 -16.25
N GLY A 240 6.12 1.08 -15.13
CA GLY A 240 5.97 -0.38 -14.93
C GLY A 240 4.54 -0.91 -15.02
N THR A 241 3.56 -0.11 -15.41
CA THR A 241 2.13 -0.49 -15.45
C THR A 241 1.60 -0.54 -16.87
N GLU A 242 0.61 -1.39 -17.16
CA GLU A 242 -0.12 -1.38 -18.43
C GLU A 242 -1.53 -0.77 -18.28
N PRO A 243 -1.90 0.26 -19.07
CA PRO A 243 -1.04 1.05 -19.94
C PRO A 243 -0.04 1.93 -19.15
N GLU A 244 1.12 2.21 -19.75
CA GLU A 244 2.16 3.05 -19.13
C GLU A 244 1.57 4.42 -18.78
N TYR A 245 1.67 4.82 -17.51
CA TYR A 245 1.15 6.12 -17.11
C TYR A 245 2.21 7.20 -17.30
N LYS A 246 1.88 8.19 -18.14
CA LYS A 246 2.70 9.39 -18.37
C LYS A 246 1.91 10.64 -18.01
N PRO A 247 2.42 11.50 -17.10
CA PRO A 247 1.83 12.80 -16.83
C PRO A 247 1.64 13.62 -18.10
N ASN A 248 0.61 14.45 -18.15
CA ASN A 248 0.42 15.36 -19.28
C ASN A 248 1.60 16.35 -19.39
N PRO A 249 2.42 16.28 -20.46
CA PRO A 249 3.63 17.10 -20.60
C PRO A 249 3.32 18.58 -20.82
N GLU A 250 2.13 18.92 -21.34
CA GLU A 250 1.70 20.31 -21.52
C GLU A 250 1.34 20.98 -20.19
N ARG A 251 1.14 20.19 -19.13
CA ARG A 251 0.79 20.69 -17.80
C ARG A 251 1.94 20.54 -16.82
N TYR A 252 2.51 19.34 -16.71
CA TYR A 252 3.52 19.00 -15.72
C TYR A 252 4.85 18.64 -16.40
N PRO A 253 6.00 19.26 -16.05
CA PRO A 253 6.19 20.32 -15.06
C PRO A 253 6.03 21.73 -15.68
N LYS A 254 5.66 21.79 -16.96
CA LYS A 254 5.70 23.00 -17.80
C LYS A 254 5.09 24.24 -17.16
N ARG A 255 3.88 24.14 -16.59
CA ARG A 255 3.21 25.31 -15.99
C ARG A 255 3.92 25.85 -14.75
N ALA A 256 4.40 24.95 -13.90
CA ALA A 256 5.17 25.32 -12.72
C ALA A 256 6.48 26.01 -13.13
N LEU A 257 7.18 25.46 -14.13
CA LEU A 257 8.39 26.06 -14.69
C LEU A 257 8.10 27.44 -15.29
N GLU A 258 7.07 27.59 -16.13
CA GLU A 258 6.70 28.88 -16.73
C GLU A 258 6.34 29.94 -15.68
N ARG A 259 5.73 29.55 -14.55
CA ARG A 259 5.47 30.47 -13.43
C ARG A 259 6.76 30.87 -12.73
N TRP A 260 7.65 29.93 -12.46
CA TRP A 260 8.94 30.21 -11.82
C TRP A 260 9.88 31.02 -12.71
N GLN A 261 9.85 30.81 -14.03
CA GLN A 261 10.56 31.64 -15.00
C GLN A 261 10.11 33.11 -14.91
N ARG A 262 8.79 33.36 -14.85
CA ARG A 262 8.25 34.72 -14.64
C ARG A 262 8.68 35.32 -13.29
N GLN A 263 8.80 34.50 -12.24
CA GLN A 263 9.31 34.95 -10.95
C GLN A 263 10.78 35.33 -11.02
N LEU A 264 11.60 34.57 -11.76
CA LEU A 264 13.00 34.88 -12.00
C LEU A 264 13.18 36.21 -12.75
N ASP A 265 12.38 36.45 -13.80
CA ASP A 265 12.36 37.74 -14.51
C ASP A 265 12.02 38.92 -13.57
N GLY A 266 11.13 38.67 -12.62
CA GLY A 266 10.72 39.63 -11.60
C GLY A 266 11.73 39.82 -10.45
N GLY A 267 12.75 38.97 -10.33
CA GLY A 267 13.66 38.97 -9.18
C GLY A 267 13.08 38.36 -7.90
N PHE A 268 12.03 37.55 -8.00
CA PHE A 268 11.37 36.91 -6.86
C PHE A 268 11.89 35.49 -6.66
N PHE A 269 12.81 35.28 -5.71
CA PHE A 269 13.51 34.00 -5.55
C PHE A 269 13.04 33.13 -4.39
N ALA A 270 12.17 33.65 -3.51
CA ALA A 270 11.85 33.00 -2.24
C ALA A 270 11.31 31.57 -2.40
N GLU A 271 10.36 31.37 -3.33
CA GLU A 271 9.75 30.06 -3.58
C GLU A 271 10.75 29.05 -4.16
N LEU A 272 11.55 29.48 -5.14
CA LEU A 272 12.59 28.64 -5.76
C LEU A 272 13.71 28.29 -4.78
N SER A 273 14.14 29.26 -3.96
CA SER A 273 15.15 29.04 -2.92
C SER A 273 14.66 28.03 -1.88
N GLN A 274 13.41 28.18 -1.44
CA GLN A 274 12.78 27.23 -0.52
C GLN A 274 12.68 25.84 -1.15
N PHE A 275 12.22 25.73 -2.40
CA PHE A 275 12.16 24.45 -3.10
C PHE A 275 13.53 23.79 -3.25
N ALA A 276 14.57 24.56 -3.60
CA ALA A 276 15.94 24.06 -3.70
C ALA A 276 16.52 23.61 -2.35
N ALA A 277 16.03 24.17 -1.24
CA ALA A 277 16.40 23.76 0.13
C ALA A 277 15.72 22.44 0.51
N ASP A 278 14.40 22.38 0.32
CA ASP A 278 13.53 21.29 0.75
C ASP A 278 13.66 20.05 -0.16
N HIS A 279 13.92 20.26 -1.46
CA HIS A 279 13.93 19.23 -2.51
C HIS A 279 15.14 19.36 -3.46
N PRO A 280 16.38 19.23 -2.95
CA PRO A 280 17.61 19.48 -3.71
C PRO A 280 17.75 18.61 -4.98
N ASP A 281 17.42 17.32 -4.90
CA ASP A 281 17.59 16.36 -6.00
C ASP A 281 16.59 16.64 -7.14
N TYR A 282 15.38 17.07 -6.79
CA TYR A 282 14.38 17.48 -7.79
C TYR A 282 14.80 18.79 -8.45
N TYR A 283 15.29 19.75 -7.67
CA TYR A 283 15.80 21.02 -8.18
C TYR A 283 16.93 20.81 -9.19
N GLU A 284 17.90 19.95 -8.90
CA GLU A 284 19.00 19.65 -9.82
C GLU A 284 18.52 19.15 -11.19
N ARG A 285 17.48 18.31 -11.23
CA ARG A 285 16.91 17.78 -12.47
C ARG A 285 16.26 18.85 -13.35
N ILE A 286 15.64 19.87 -12.75
CA ILE A 286 14.93 20.92 -13.48
C ILE A 286 15.74 22.21 -13.68
N GLU A 287 16.87 22.36 -12.99
CA GLU A 287 17.65 23.61 -12.92
C GLU A 287 17.96 24.17 -14.32
N ARG A 288 18.38 23.30 -15.25
CA ARG A 288 18.68 23.68 -16.63
C ARG A 288 17.43 24.15 -17.38
N GLU A 289 16.34 23.40 -17.32
CA GLU A 289 15.08 23.74 -18.01
C GLU A 289 14.45 25.02 -17.44
N LEU A 290 14.68 25.29 -16.16
CA LEU A 290 14.24 26.51 -15.49
C LEU A 290 15.05 27.72 -15.96
N LEU A 291 16.39 27.65 -15.87
CA LEU A 291 17.26 28.80 -16.04
C LEU A 291 17.59 29.12 -17.50
N HIS A 292 17.77 28.11 -18.34
CA HIS A 292 18.22 28.30 -19.72
C HIS A 292 17.30 29.23 -20.53
N PRO A 293 15.96 29.05 -20.53
CA PRO A 293 15.06 29.94 -21.28
C PRO A 293 15.05 31.37 -20.74
N VAL A 294 15.27 31.57 -19.44
CA VAL A 294 15.30 32.91 -18.83
C VAL A 294 16.59 33.62 -19.18
N ALA A 295 17.71 32.90 -19.15
CA ALA A 295 19.01 33.43 -19.54
C ALA A 295 19.06 33.78 -21.05
N GLU A 296 18.41 32.99 -21.91
CA GLU A 296 18.33 33.30 -23.35
C GLU A 296 17.44 34.49 -23.68
N ARG A 297 16.35 34.69 -22.92
CA ARG A 297 15.40 35.81 -23.08
C ARG A 297 15.83 37.09 -22.35
N TRP A 298 17.10 37.17 -21.94
CA TRP A 298 17.63 38.29 -21.17
C TRP A 298 17.29 39.66 -21.76
N SER A 299 17.17 40.65 -20.88
CA SER A 299 17.13 42.05 -21.25
C SER A 299 17.98 42.87 -20.28
N VAL A 300 18.28 44.12 -20.63
CA VAL A 300 18.99 45.05 -19.74
C VAL A 300 18.23 45.26 -18.42
N GLU A 301 16.91 45.11 -18.42
CA GLU A 301 16.06 45.27 -17.23
C GLU A 301 16.01 44.02 -16.35
N THR A 302 15.97 42.82 -16.95
CA THR A 302 15.82 41.56 -16.20
C THR A 302 17.17 40.99 -15.75
N TRP A 303 18.24 41.22 -16.52
CA TRP A 303 19.55 40.64 -16.24
C TRP A 303 20.11 40.99 -14.86
N PRO A 304 20.07 42.26 -14.38
CA PRO A 304 20.58 42.60 -13.05
C PRO A 304 19.83 41.89 -11.91
N ARG A 305 18.57 41.53 -12.12
CA ARG A 305 17.80 40.74 -11.16
C ARG A 305 18.23 39.29 -11.24
N LEU A 306 18.26 38.71 -12.44
CA LEU A 306 18.61 37.31 -12.66
C LEU A 306 19.99 36.94 -12.10
N VAL A 307 21.01 37.79 -12.25
CA VAL A 307 22.37 37.50 -11.76
C VAL A 307 22.47 37.37 -10.24
N ALA A 308 21.49 37.89 -9.49
CA ALA A 308 21.42 37.73 -8.04
C ALA A 308 20.82 36.36 -7.63
N TYR A 309 20.15 35.65 -8.54
CA TYR A 309 19.51 34.37 -8.25
C TYR A 309 20.45 33.28 -7.70
N PRO A 310 21.66 33.05 -8.27
CA PRO A 310 22.58 32.05 -7.72
C PRO A 310 22.89 32.27 -6.23
N ASN A 311 22.98 33.52 -5.78
CA ASN A 311 23.22 33.85 -4.37
C ASN A 311 22.00 33.65 -3.47
N ALA A 312 20.80 33.57 -4.04
CA ALA A 312 19.59 33.22 -3.30
C ALA A 312 19.47 31.71 -3.02
N LEU A 313 20.26 30.87 -3.70
CA LEU A 313 20.20 29.42 -3.51
C LEU A 313 20.85 28.99 -2.19
N PRO A 314 20.31 27.96 -1.53
CA PRO A 314 20.74 27.57 -0.18
C PRO A 314 22.08 26.83 -0.17
N ARG A 315 22.38 26.02 -1.19
CA ARG A 315 23.58 25.17 -1.23
C ARG A 315 24.60 25.72 -2.21
N LEU A 316 25.88 25.65 -1.86
CA LEU A 316 26.96 26.14 -2.71
C LEU A 316 26.96 25.47 -4.10
N GLU A 317 26.80 24.16 -4.16
CA GLU A 317 26.79 23.41 -5.43
C GLU A 317 25.72 23.93 -6.39
N GLN A 318 24.54 24.27 -5.86
CA GLN A 318 23.45 24.87 -6.63
C GLN A 318 23.84 26.27 -7.12
N ARG A 319 24.48 27.10 -6.28
CA ARG A 319 25.00 28.42 -6.69
C ARG A 319 25.99 28.28 -7.83
N VAL A 320 26.92 27.34 -7.72
CA VAL A 320 27.98 27.09 -8.70
C VAL A 320 27.37 26.68 -10.05
N ARG A 321 26.42 25.73 -10.05
CA ARG A 321 25.73 25.29 -11.28
C ARG A 321 24.94 26.42 -11.93
N ALA A 322 24.21 27.21 -11.14
CA ALA A 322 23.48 28.37 -11.63
C ALA A 322 24.42 29.43 -12.24
N PHE A 323 25.53 29.76 -11.56
CA PHE A 323 26.55 30.68 -12.10
C PHE A 323 27.16 30.17 -13.41
N ARG A 324 27.49 28.87 -13.47
CA ARG A 324 28.03 28.23 -14.67
C ARG A 324 27.08 28.37 -15.87
N LEU A 325 25.79 28.14 -15.65
CA LEU A 325 24.78 28.26 -16.69
C LEU A 325 24.62 29.71 -17.16
N LEU A 326 24.52 30.67 -16.24
CA LEU A 326 24.42 32.10 -16.59
C LEU A 326 25.67 32.61 -17.31
N LEU A 327 26.85 32.15 -16.93
CA LEU A 327 28.11 32.53 -17.57
C LEU A 327 28.22 32.00 -19.00
N ASP A 328 27.87 30.73 -19.25
CA ASP A 328 27.82 30.16 -20.60
C ASP A 328 26.87 30.95 -21.51
N THR A 329 25.70 31.32 -20.99
CA THR A 329 24.73 32.13 -21.74
C THR A 329 25.25 33.56 -21.99
N ALA A 330 25.85 34.21 -20.98
CA ALA A 330 26.43 35.54 -21.14
C ALA A 330 27.57 35.55 -22.17
N GLN A 331 28.42 34.51 -22.19
CA GLN A 331 29.49 34.39 -23.17
C GLN A 331 28.97 34.27 -24.61
N LYS A 332 27.95 33.44 -24.83
CA LYS A 332 27.29 33.29 -26.15
C LYS A 332 26.72 34.63 -26.63
N GLN A 333 26.10 35.40 -25.74
CA GLN A 333 25.53 36.71 -26.06
C GLN A 333 26.60 37.78 -26.28
N GLN A 334 27.70 37.75 -25.52
CA GLN A 334 28.81 38.67 -25.68
C GLN A 334 29.58 38.45 -26.99
N GLN A 335 29.53 37.25 -27.59
CA GLN A 335 30.01 37.05 -28.97
C GLN A 335 29.15 37.79 -30.00
N GLN A 336 27.88 38.06 -29.69
CA GLN A 336 26.93 38.72 -30.59
C GLN A 336 26.84 40.24 -30.38
N GLN A 337 26.90 40.72 -29.14
CA GLN A 337 26.60 42.13 -28.80
C GLN A 337 27.69 42.86 -27.99
N LEU A 338 28.85 42.24 -27.71
CA LEU A 338 29.97 42.84 -26.97
C LEU A 338 29.57 43.55 -25.65
N ASN A 339 28.70 42.91 -24.87
CA ASN A 339 28.19 43.48 -23.62
C ASN A 339 29.03 43.06 -22.39
N ASP A 340 30.06 43.84 -22.05
CA ASP A 340 30.91 43.61 -20.87
C ASP A 340 30.19 43.82 -19.53
N GLN A 341 29.07 44.56 -19.52
CA GLN A 341 28.31 44.86 -18.30
C GLN A 341 27.72 43.59 -17.69
N GLN A 342 27.29 42.63 -18.52
CA GLN A 342 26.73 41.37 -18.06
C GLN A 342 27.74 40.54 -17.26
N LEU A 343 28.96 40.44 -17.78
CA LEU A 343 30.06 39.74 -17.11
C LEU A 343 30.51 40.45 -15.83
N MET A 344 30.54 41.79 -15.85
CA MET A 344 30.86 42.58 -14.68
C MET A 344 29.88 42.31 -13.52
N LEU A 345 28.57 42.30 -13.81
CA LEU A 345 27.55 42.00 -12.81
C LEU A 345 27.65 40.56 -12.27
N LEU A 346 27.87 39.57 -13.15
CA LEU A 346 28.10 38.19 -12.73
C LEU A 346 29.34 38.04 -11.85
N ALA A 347 30.45 38.71 -12.19
CA ALA A 347 31.66 38.68 -11.39
C ALA A 347 31.44 39.29 -9.99
N GLY A 348 30.68 40.39 -9.92
CA GLY A 348 30.27 41.04 -8.67
C GLY A 348 29.44 40.15 -7.75
N GLU A 349 28.48 39.41 -8.31
CA GLU A 349 27.68 38.45 -7.54
C GLU A 349 28.51 37.23 -7.12
N MET A 350 29.41 36.74 -7.99
CA MET A 350 30.30 35.62 -7.67
C MET A 350 31.27 35.93 -6.52
N LEU A 351 31.77 37.18 -6.43
CA LEU A 351 32.60 37.64 -5.31
C LEU A 351 31.94 37.42 -3.93
N LYS A 352 30.60 37.46 -3.84
CA LYS A 352 29.89 37.23 -2.58
C LYS A 352 30.09 35.78 -2.12
N VAL A 353 29.97 34.82 -3.03
CA VAL A 353 30.22 33.39 -2.75
C VAL A 353 31.67 33.15 -2.33
N GLU A 354 32.62 33.79 -3.00
CA GLU A 354 34.04 33.65 -2.65
C GLU A 354 34.34 34.16 -1.23
N ARG A 355 33.76 35.31 -0.86
CA ARG A 355 33.91 35.87 0.49
C ARG A 355 33.31 34.96 1.55
N GLU A 356 32.13 34.40 1.30
CA GLU A 356 31.49 33.45 2.22
C GLU A 356 32.36 32.22 2.46
N LEU A 357 32.93 31.63 1.40
CA LEU A 357 33.80 30.45 1.51
C LEU A 357 35.14 30.73 2.19
N THR A 358 35.68 31.94 2.01
CA THR A 358 36.91 32.38 2.69
C THR A 358 36.67 32.53 4.20
N VAL A 359 35.48 32.96 4.61
CA VAL A 359 35.12 33.16 6.01
C VAL A 359 34.70 31.85 6.70
N GLN A 360 33.94 30.99 6.03
CA GLN A 360 33.39 29.78 6.62
C GLN A 360 34.32 28.55 6.53
N GLY A 361 35.42 28.65 5.78
CA GLY A 361 36.35 27.54 5.58
C GLY A 361 35.76 26.47 4.65
N GLY A 362 35.71 26.76 3.35
CA GLY A 362 35.18 25.84 2.34
C GLY A 362 36.03 24.57 2.15
N GLU A 363 35.37 23.49 1.77
CA GLU A 363 36.02 22.21 1.43
C GLU A 363 36.88 22.34 0.16
N GLN A 364 37.90 21.49 0.00
CA GLN A 364 38.81 21.53 -1.18
C GLN A 364 38.04 21.40 -2.51
N GLN A 365 37.01 20.56 -2.56
CA GLN A 365 36.17 20.38 -3.74
C GLN A 365 35.41 21.65 -4.11
N GLN A 366 34.95 22.41 -3.12
CA GLN A 366 34.25 23.68 -3.30
C GLN A 366 35.17 24.78 -3.84
N GLN A 367 36.42 24.80 -3.36
CA GLN A 367 37.45 25.72 -3.86
C GLN A 367 37.86 25.40 -5.30
N GLN A 368 37.91 24.12 -5.67
CA GLN A 368 38.15 23.69 -7.06
C GLN A 368 37.01 24.15 -7.97
N GLN A 369 35.76 23.94 -7.58
CA GLN A 369 34.59 24.38 -8.36
C GLN A 369 34.56 25.90 -8.60
N LEU A 370 34.94 26.72 -7.60
CA LEU A 370 35.09 28.16 -7.79
C LEU A 370 36.24 28.51 -8.74
N THR A 371 37.35 27.78 -8.67
CA THR A 371 38.50 28.01 -9.55
C THR A 371 38.11 27.76 -11.00
N GLU A 372 37.40 26.66 -11.26
CA GLU A 372 36.82 26.38 -12.59
C GLU A 372 35.86 27.48 -13.05
N LEU A 373 35.00 28.00 -12.16
CA LEU A 373 34.11 29.12 -12.48
C LEU A 373 34.87 30.38 -12.89
N ARG A 374 35.97 30.71 -12.20
CA ARG A 374 36.82 31.86 -12.55
C ARG A 374 37.46 31.70 -13.92
N GLU A 375 37.93 30.50 -14.22
CA GLU A 375 38.58 30.18 -15.50
C GLU A 375 37.60 30.24 -16.68
N MET A 376 36.30 30.03 -16.44
CA MET A 376 35.28 30.23 -17.46
C MET A 376 35.04 31.69 -17.81
N PHE A 377 35.57 32.70 -17.11
CA PHE A 377 35.45 34.09 -17.60
C PHE A 377 36.34 34.29 -18.84
N PRO A 378 35.81 34.88 -19.93
CA PRO A 378 36.56 34.97 -21.18
C PRO A 378 37.77 35.90 -21.03
N GLN A 379 38.96 35.39 -21.37
CA GLN A 379 40.20 36.18 -21.46
C GLN A 379 40.31 36.79 -22.86
N ARG A 380 39.64 37.93 -23.11
CA ARG A 380 39.66 38.59 -24.43
C ARG A 380 40.88 39.49 -24.67
N SER A 381 41.66 39.79 -23.63
CA SER A 381 42.93 40.53 -23.69
C SER A 381 43.77 40.25 -22.44
N TYR A 382 45.06 40.61 -22.45
CA TYR A 382 45.96 40.48 -21.28
C TYR A 382 45.41 41.14 -20.00
N ASP A 383 44.46 42.07 -20.12
CA ASP A 383 43.91 42.85 -19.00
C ASP A 383 42.46 42.50 -18.61
N ARG A 384 41.74 41.62 -19.32
CA ARG A 384 40.32 41.33 -19.05
C ARG A 384 40.15 39.90 -18.55
N SER A 385 40.25 39.74 -17.24
CA SER A 385 40.04 38.49 -16.50
C SER A 385 38.87 38.62 -15.53
N TYR A 386 38.46 37.52 -14.89
CA TYR A 386 37.51 37.55 -13.76
C TYR A 386 37.84 38.66 -12.76
N ARG A 387 39.12 38.79 -12.37
CA ARG A 387 39.59 39.79 -11.42
C ARG A 387 39.33 41.21 -11.90
N THR A 388 39.55 41.48 -13.19
CA THR A 388 39.27 42.78 -13.80
C THR A 388 37.77 43.11 -13.75
N TYR A 389 36.91 42.15 -14.10
CA TYR A 389 35.46 42.34 -14.04
C TYR A 389 34.95 42.55 -12.61
N ALA A 390 35.52 41.84 -11.64
CA ALA A 390 35.26 41.99 -10.21
C ALA A 390 35.70 43.38 -9.67
N GLU A 391 36.88 43.86 -10.07
CA GLU A 391 37.38 45.20 -9.74
C GLU A 391 36.53 46.31 -10.38
N LEU A 392 36.15 46.15 -11.65
CA LEU A 392 35.23 47.06 -12.34
C LEU A 392 33.87 47.13 -11.64
N PHE A 393 33.30 46.00 -11.22
CA PHE A 393 32.06 45.99 -10.44
C PHE A 393 32.19 46.78 -9.13
N ALA A 394 33.32 46.66 -8.43
CA ALA A 394 33.56 47.40 -7.19
C ALA A 394 33.66 48.92 -7.41
N LEU A 395 34.22 49.35 -8.55
CA LEU A 395 34.37 50.75 -8.93
C LEU A 395 33.06 51.37 -9.45
N TYR A 396 32.27 50.61 -10.20
CA TYR A 396 31.06 51.06 -10.89
C TYR A 396 29.77 50.64 -10.18
N LYS A 397 29.80 50.41 -8.85
CA LYS A 397 28.63 50.03 -8.06
C LYS A 397 27.38 50.80 -8.55
N PRO A 398 26.41 50.12 -9.18
CA PRO A 398 25.17 50.77 -9.61
C PRO A 398 24.34 51.23 -8.41
#